data_AF-A0A2V6CK40-F1
#
_entry.id   AF-A0A2V6CK40-F1
#
_cell.length_a   1.000
_cell.length_b   1.000
_cell.length_c   1.000
_cell.angle_alpha   90.00
_cell.angle_beta   90.00
_cell.angle_gamma   90.00
#
_symmetry.space_group_name_H-M   'P 1'
#
loop_
_entity.id
_entity.type
_entity.pdbx_description
1 polymer ?
#
loop_
_entity_poly.entity_id
_entity_poly.type
_entity_poly.pdbx_seq_one_letter_code
_entity_poly.pdbx_strand_id
1 'polypeptide(L)' 'MITLILVSPGFGFAHSYQDITGIVENFIAGLLLGALYLASGRNLMVPIVAHGITDTVDFLIIYSGHYPGM' A
#
# COMPACT_ATOMS: atom_id res chain seq x y z
N MET A 1 6.22 -13.55 -8.87
CA MET A 1 6.25 -12.46 -9.87
C MET A 1 4.89 -12.28 -10.53
N ILE A 2 4.34 -13.27 -11.24
CA ILE A 2 3.04 -13.15 -11.93
C ILE A 2 1.90 -12.79 -10.96
N THR A 3 1.78 -13.51 -9.84
CA THR A 3 0.75 -13.23 -8.82
C THR A 3 0.86 -11.82 -8.23
N LEU A 4 2.07 -11.28 -8.08
CA LEU A 4 2.28 -9.92 -7.57
C LEU A 4 1.66 -8.88 -8.50
N ILE A 5 1.92 -9.03 -9.81
CA ILE A 5 1.40 -8.11 -10.83
C ILE A 5 -0.12 -8.23 -10.94
N LEU A 6 -0.69 -9.43 -10.77
CA LEU A 6 -2.13 -9.64 -10.85
C LEU A 6 -2.89 -9.19 -9.60
N VAL A 7 -2.31 -9.38 -8.42
CA VAL A 7 -3.01 -9.06 -7.15
C VAL A 7 -2.96 -7.56 -6.83
N SER A 8 -1.91 -6.85 -7.27
CA SER A 8 -1.75 -5.42 -6.95
C SER A 8 -2.87 -4.54 -7.52
N PRO A 9 -3.34 -4.72 -8.77
CA PRO A 9 -4.54 -4.02 -9.26
C PRO A 9 -5.78 -4.33 -8.43
N GLY A 10 -5.97 -5.60 -8.04
CA GLY A 10 -7.08 -5.99 -7.17
C GLY A 10 -7.03 -5.30 -5.81
N PHE A 11 -5.83 -5.16 -5.24
CA PHE A 11 -5.61 -4.43 -3.98
C PHE A 11 -5.90 -2.93 -4.14
N GLY A 12 -5.50 -2.30 -5.25
CA GLY A 12 -5.88 -0.92 -5.57
C GLY A 12 -7.39 -0.73 -5.71
N PHE A 13 -8.07 -1.58 -6.46
CA PHE A 13 -9.54 -1.49 -6.64
C PHE A 13 -10.33 -1.75 -5.34
N ALA A 14 -9.79 -2.54 -4.42
CA ALA A 14 -10.37 -2.71 -3.09
C ALA A 14 -10.42 -1.40 -2.28
N HIS A 15 -9.63 -0.39 -2.67
CA HIS A 15 -9.58 0.95 -2.09
C HIS A 15 -10.36 2.00 -2.90
N SER A 16 -11.32 1.57 -3.73
CA SER A 16 -12.15 2.49 -4.53
C SER A 16 -12.97 3.50 -3.73
N TYR A 17 -13.13 3.30 -2.42
CA TYR A 17 -13.76 4.25 -1.51
C TYR A 17 -12.87 5.46 -1.17
N GLN A 18 -11.61 5.47 -1.59
CA GLN A 18 -10.61 6.55 -1.39
C GLN A 18 -10.36 7.36 -2.68
N ASP A 19 -11.32 7.33 -3.62
CA ASP A 19 -11.21 7.94 -4.95
C ASP A 19 -10.03 7.41 -5.79
N ILE A 20 -9.79 8.04 -6.94
CA ILE A 20 -8.75 7.60 -7.87
C ILE A 20 -7.34 7.68 -7.27
N THR A 21 -7.11 8.66 -6.39
CA THR A 21 -5.83 8.82 -5.67
C THR A 21 -5.56 7.58 -4.81
N GLY A 22 -6.52 7.15 -3.99
CA GLY A 22 -6.34 5.98 -3.15
C GLY A 22 -6.26 4.67 -3.95
N ILE A 23 -6.96 4.54 -5.08
CA ILE A 23 -6.80 3.35 -5.96
C ILE A 23 -5.35 3.25 -6.48
N VAL A 24 -4.80 4.36 -6.98
CA VAL A 24 -3.44 4.39 -7.56
C VAL A 24 -2.39 4.19 -6.47
N GLU A 25 -2.55 4.86 -5.33
CA GLU A 25 -1.68 4.72 -4.17
C GLU A 25 -1.63 3.28 -3.68
N ASN A 26 -2.77 2.65 -3.44
CA ASN A 26 -2.82 1.29 -2.95
C ASN A 26 -2.32 0.27 -3.98
N PHE A 27 -2.54 0.49 -5.27
CA PHE A 27 -1.90 -0.32 -6.31
C PHE A 27 -0.37 -0.31 -6.19
N ILE A 28 0.23 0.87 -6.00
CA ILE A 28 1.68 1.03 -5.81
C ILE A 28 2.11 0.38 -4.50
N ALA A 29 1.38 0.60 -3.39
CA ALA A 29 1.65 -0.02 -2.10
C ALA A 29 1.64 -1.56 -2.19
N GLY A 30 0.64 -2.15 -2.87
CA GLY A 30 0.55 -3.59 -3.10
C GLY A 30 1.76 -4.15 -3.86
N LEU A 31 2.22 -3.44 -4.89
CA LEU A 31 3.44 -3.81 -5.63
C LEU A 31 4.69 -3.76 -4.73
N LEU A 32 4.86 -2.68 -3.97
CA LEU A 32 6.02 -2.46 -3.11
C LEU A 32 6.08 -3.46 -1.95
N LEU A 33 4.96 -3.66 -1.25
CA LEU A 33 4.87 -4.60 -0.14
C LEU A 33 5.06 -6.04 -0.61
N GLY A 34 4.49 -6.41 -1.75
CA GLY A 34 4.71 -7.73 -2.32
C GLY A 34 6.12 -7.94 -2.88
N ALA A 35 6.77 -6.89 -3.41
CA ALA A 35 8.18 -6.94 -3.75
C ALA A 35 9.07 -7.09 -2.51
N LEU A 36 8.76 -6.38 -1.43
CA LEU A 36 9.45 -6.44 -0.14
C LEU A 36 9.33 -7.83 0.51
N TYR A 37 8.14 -8.45 0.42
CA TYR A 37 7.94 -9.85 0.80
C TYR A 37 8.88 -10.81 0.05
N LEU A 38 9.00 -10.66 -1.27
CA LEU A 38 9.87 -11.52 -2.08
C LEU A 38 11.36 -11.26 -1.79
N ALA A 39 11.75 -9.99 -1.66
CA ALA A 39 13.13 -9.59 -1.37
C ALA A 39 13.61 -10.02 0.02
N SER A 40 12.70 -10.14 0.99
CA SER A 40 12.98 -10.58 2.36
C SER A 40 12.92 -12.11 2.54
N GLY A 41 12.97 -12.88 1.45
CA GLY A 41 12.93 -14.34 1.53
C GLY A 41 11.57 -14.89 1.94
N ARG A 42 10.48 -14.21 1.54
CA ARG A 42 9.09 -14.55 1.89
C ARG A 42 8.79 -14.40 3.39
N ASN A 43 9.44 -13.45 4.06
CA ASN A 43 9.11 -13.10 5.42
C ASN A 43 7.92 -12.13 5.44
N LEU A 44 6.77 -12.57 5.96
CA LEU A 44 5.56 -11.74 6.05
C LEU A 44 5.67 -10.60 7.05
N MET A 45 6.50 -10.73 8.09
CA MET A 45 6.61 -9.68 9.11
C MET A 45 7.17 -8.38 8.53
N VAL A 46 8.06 -8.46 7.54
CA VAL A 46 8.68 -7.29 6.91
C VAL A 46 7.63 -6.38 6.24
N PRO A 47 6.80 -6.85 5.28
CA PRO A 47 5.74 -6.03 4.71
C PRO A 47 4.62 -5.69 5.71
N ILE A 48 4.32 -6.54 6.71
CA ILE A 48 3.32 -6.21 7.74
C ILE A 48 3.75 -4.98 8.55
N VAL A 49 5.00 -4.96 9.01
CA VAL A 49 5.55 -3.82 9.76
C VAL A 49 5.65 -2.58 8.86
N ALA A 50 6.12 -2.73 7.61
CA ALA A 50 6.19 -1.63 6.66
C ALA A 50 4.80 -1.00 6.40
N HIS A 51 3.78 -1.82 6.16
CA HIS A 51 2.40 -1.37 5.98
C HIS A 51 1.87 -0.65 7.21
N GLY A 52 2.04 -1.22 8.40
CA GLY A 52 1.57 -0.57 9.63
C GLY A 52 2.24 0.78 9.90
N ILE A 53 3.53 0.92 9.54
CA ILE A 53 4.24 2.21 9.62
C ILE A 53 3.65 3.21 8.62
N THR A 54 3.47 2.81 7.35
CA THR A 54 2.92 3.68 6.30
C THR A 54 1.53 4.18 6.71
N ASP A 55 0.59 3.31 7.10
CA ASP A 55 -0.75 3.71 7.53
C ASP A 55 -0.71 4.69 8.70
N THR A 56 0.20 4.47 9.65
CA THR A 56 0.35 5.36 10.81
C THR A 56 0.83 6.74 10.37
N VAL A 57 1.79 6.80 9.46
CA VAL A 57 2.27 8.07 8.88
C VAL A 57 1.17 8.76 8.10
N ASP A 58 0.42 8.02 7.28
CA ASP A 58 -0.70 8.56 6.50
C ASP A 58 -1.77 9.15 7.41
N PHE A 59 -2.16 8.43 8.49
CA PHE A 59 -3.09 8.97 9.47
C PHE A 59 -2.58 10.24 10.15
N LEU A 60 -1.28 10.33 10.48
CA LEU A 60 -0.70 11.55 11.05
C LEU A 60 -0.72 12.72 10.05
N ILE A 61 -0.41 12.45 8.79
CA ILE A 61 -0.43 13.47 7.72
C ILE A 61 -1.87 13.94 7.45
N ILE A 62 -2.83 13.02 7.35
CA ILE A 62 -4.28 13.27 7.25
C ILE A 62 -4.74 14.14 8.43
N TYR A 63 -4.43 13.72 9.66
CA TYR A 63 -4.80 14.45 10.87
C TYR A 63 -4.22 15.87 10.90
N SER A 64 -2.98 16.04 10.42
CA SER A 64 -2.32 17.34 10.36
C SER A 64 -2.79 18.24 9.20
N GLY A 65 -3.66 17.74 8.30
CA GLY A 65 -4.16 18.48 7.13
C GLY A 65 -3.14 18.63 6.00
N HIS A 66 -2.10 17.79 5.95
CA HIS A 66 -1.06 17.84 4.92
C HIS A 66 -1.16 16.72 3.88
N TYR A 67 -2.26 15.94 3.89
CA TYR A 67 -2.39 14.81 2.97
C TYR A 67 -2.68 15.29 1.55
N PRO A 68 -1.88 14.88 0.55
CA PRO A 68 -2.09 15.30 -0.83
C PRO A 68 -3.47 14.86 -1.34
N GLY A 69 -4.25 15.82 -1.84
CA GLY A 69 -5.56 15.53 -2.45
C GLY A 69 -6.76 15.59 -1.50
N MET A 70 -6.56 15.93 -0.22
CA MET A 70 -7.62 16.41 0.68
C MET A 70 -7.75 17.93 0.65
#